data_AF-A0A2S3QK14-F1
#
_entry.id   AF-A0A2S3QK14-F1
#
_cell.length_a   1.000
_cell.length_b   1.000
_cell.length_c   1.000
_cell.angle_alpha   90.00
_cell.angle_beta   90.00
_cell.angle_gamma   90.00
#
_symmetry.space_group_name_H-M   'P 1'
#
loop_
_entity.id
_entity.type
_entity.pdbx_description
1 polymer ?
#
loop_
_entity_poly.entity_id
_entity_poly.type
_entity_poly.pdbx_seq_one_letter_code
_entity_poly.pdbx_strand_id
1 'polypeptide(L)'
;MASFSNNLPVVPFGSRVLRLQSPAIAGTDVKVFQRLYDTMLELMDPPQGPMGSRIPITGIFDHSSQQAAYNIQSYFGIAVDGVVDRQTYRIMGQDNSAYGGPAFGSRSLSIGTHGGDVRVLQNRLNCLRYASINNQPANGIFGSSTTPAVLAFQGDNIVYRHWDISFDGSVGPNTFDILWITSFTGGRNLGEGDNGFDTVGLQVILQNLGFYLGRIDGYFGRATREAVRAFQKAFGITVDGVAGSETFYALGRSNPVFWYSADLYPRQRIGDLHTIREISSTIDPINGDKNPYGVILAPNTFDDTQTVLKHGDVLVSNINNAKGIIGLGSTLERIVQGKPHRFFAGAMAPIAIATSNLGATWIADYGFNPNGSQGLVQVISANGLLFSGGDIRRDLFAGPWGMQFNFGEFYGLPAAFFSTNVLSGTIDRFTGFHPPNFNEDSLTVQIGSGFAHVGTTINTVYGPQGMIWLPMGDALYIADGANDSISVLAPVSTGENDMGSGLTIYQGPPLNKPAGLGFNPENGHLIAVNQGDNRAIEINPRTRRLVSSRTLDKTPVNPVTGAGSALFGIYVALDEDGELALYFTNNNTNTVNVLTR
;
A
#
# COMPACT_ATOMS: atom_id res chain seq x y z
N MET A 1 -6.32 -15.68 8.05
CA MET A 1 -6.97 -14.33 8.12
C MET A 1 -6.88 -13.82 9.55
N ALA A 2 -6.23 -12.68 9.77
CA ALA A 2 -6.09 -12.10 11.09
C ALA A 2 -7.41 -11.43 11.51
N SER A 3 -8.04 -11.94 12.57
CA SER A 3 -9.21 -11.28 13.16
C SER A 3 -8.77 -10.23 14.17
N PHE A 4 -9.38 -9.04 14.15
CA PHE A 4 -9.16 -8.03 15.18
C PHE A 4 -9.68 -8.52 16.54
N SER A 5 -10.78 -9.29 16.53
CA SER A 5 -11.46 -9.69 17.74
C SER A 5 -10.80 -10.87 18.44
N ASN A 6 -10.25 -11.89 17.77
CA ASN A 6 -9.69 -13.11 18.40
C ASN A 6 -10.48 -13.55 19.67
N ASN A 7 -11.81 -13.75 19.54
CA ASN A 7 -12.73 -14.10 20.63
C ASN A 7 -12.92 -13.06 21.76
N LEU A 8 -12.46 -11.82 21.59
CA LEU A 8 -12.71 -10.73 22.53
C LEU A 8 -14.12 -10.14 22.35
N PRO A 9 -14.73 -9.62 23.43
CA PRO A 9 -15.92 -8.81 23.33
C PRO A 9 -15.68 -7.61 22.40
N VAL A 10 -16.56 -7.44 21.44
CA VAL A 10 -16.56 -6.28 20.55
C VAL A 10 -17.20 -5.12 21.29
N VAL A 11 -16.41 -4.10 21.61
CA VAL A 11 -16.85 -2.94 22.40
C VAL A 11 -16.36 -1.67 21.71
N PRO A 12 -17.23 -0.70 21.41
CA PRO A 12 -16.80 0.54 20.75
C PRO A 12 -15.79 1.31 21.59
N PHE A 13 -14.69 1.72 20.97
CA PHE A 13 -13.69 2.58 21.60
C PHE A 13 -14.34 3.87 22.13
N GLY A 14 -14.15 4.21 23.40
CA GLY A 14 -14.79 5.37 24.03
C GLY A 14 -16.16 5.10 24.69
N SER A 15 -16.73 3.90 24.56
CA SER A 15 -18.08 3.60 25.10
C SER A 15 -18.13 3.25 26.58
N ARG A 16 -16.99 2.91 27.21
CA ARG A 16 -16.90 2.58 28.64
C ARG A 16 -15.57 3.02 29.23
N VAL A 17 -15.50 3.09 30.56
CA VAL A 17 -14.27 3.38 31.29
C VAL A 17 -13.37 2.14 31.34
N LEU A 18 -12.10 2.27 30.96
CA LEU A 18 -11.10 1.20 31.12
C LEU A 18 -10.24 1.47 32.35
N ARG A 19 -10.06 0.45 33.19
CA ARG A 19 -9.27 0.51 34.42
C ARG A 19 -8.85 -0.88 34.83
N LEU A 20 -7.79 -0.95 35.62
CA LEU A 20 -7.42 -2.18 36.28
C LEU A 20 -8.49 -2.59 37.30
N GLN A 21 -9.00 -3.82 37.19
CA GLN A 21 -10.01 -4.38 38.10
C GLN A 21 -9.99 -5.92 38.06
N SER A 22 -10.73 -6.56 38.95
CA SER A 22 -10.93 -8.02 38.97
C SER A 22 -12.43 -8.35 38.83
N PRO A 23 -12.85 -9.12 37.80
CA PRO A 23 -12.05 -9.64 36.70
C PRO A 23 -11.57 -8.53 35.75
N ALA A 24 -10.45 -8.78 35.04
CA ALA A 24 -9.86 -7.81 34.12
C ALA A 24 -10.82 -7.42 32.99
N ILE A 25 -10.78 -6.14 32.58
CA ILE A 25 -11.54 -5.67 31.43
C ILE A 25 -10.87 -6.23 30.17
N ALA A 26 -11.66 -6.87 29.32
CA ALA A 26 -11.21 -7.35 28.02
C ALA A 26 -12.15 -6.84 26.91
N GLY A 27 -11.60 -6.58 25.73
CA GLY A 27 -12.37 -6.14 24.57
C GLY A 27 -11.54 -5.56 23.44
N THR A 28 -12.18 -5.31 22.31
CA THR A 28 -11.55 -4.66 21.15
C THR A 28 -11.17 -3.21 21.44
N ASP A 29 -11.95 -2.49 22.25
CA ASP A 29 -11.62 -1.15 22.76
C ASP A 29 -10.28 -1.09 23.50
N VAL A 30 -9.96 -2.12 24.28
CA VAL A 30 -8.66 -2.24 24.96
C VAL A 30 -7.53 -2.44 23.94
N LYS A 31 -7.73 -3.29 22.92
CA LYS A 31 -6.74 -3.45 21.84
C LYS A 31 -6.50 -2.15 21.08
N VAL A 32 -7.57 -1.41 20.78
CA VAL A 32 -7.47 -0.09 20.13
C VAL A 32 -6.64 0.84 21.01
N PHE A 33 -6.94 0.95 22.31
CA PHE A 33 -6.13 1.76 23.24
C PHE A 33 -4.64 1.39 23.20
N GLN A 34 -4.32 0.10 23.34
CA GLN A 34 -2.95 -0.40 23.35
C GLN A 34 -2.21 -0.07 22.05
N ARG A 35 -2.86 -0.27 20.90
CA ARG A 35 -2.29 0.09 19.59
C ARG A 35 -2.07 1.59 19.46
N LEU A 36 -3.07 2.42 19.76
CA LEU A 36 -2.95 3.88 19.62
C LEU A 36 -1.82 4.45 20.48
N TYR A 37 -1.62 3.92 21.69
CA TYR A 37 -0.49 4.31 22.54
C TYR A 37 0.85 3.96 21.90
N ASP A 38 1.01 2.70 21.45
CA ASP A 38 2.24 2.25 20.78
C ASP A 38 2.53 3.05 19.51
N THR A 39 1.51 3.36 18.70
CA THR A 39 1.61 4.22 17.52
C THR A 39 2.06 5.62 17.89
N MET A 40 1.50 6.20 18.95
CA MET A 40 1.85 7.55 19.38
C MET A 40 3.33 7.65 19.75
N LEU A 41 3.87 6.66 20.46
CA LEU A 41 5.30 6.62 20.79
C LEU A 41 6.19 6.65 19.53
N GLU A 42 5.75 6.08 18.41
CA GLU A 42 6.51 6.04 17.16
C GLU A 42 6.45 7.34 16.37
N LEU A 43 5.31 8.01 16.40
CA LEU A 43 5.07 9.19 15.59
C LEU A 43 5.72 10.43 16.19
N MET A 44 5.97 10.45 17.49
CA MET A 44 6.61 11.58 18.17
C MET A 44 8.07 11.78 17.78
N ASP A 45 8.56 13.01 17.97
CA ASP A 45 9.95 13.40 17.70
C ASP A 45 10.64 13.98 18.97
N PRO A 46 11.65 13.27 19.54
CA PRO A 46 12.18 11.98 19.10
C PRO A 46 11.20 10.82 19.36
N PRO A 47 11.29 9.72 18.60
CA PRO A 47 10.51 8.51 18.87
C PRO A 47 10.78 7.98 20.27
N GLN A 48 9.76 7.40 20.91
CA GLN A 48 9.78 6.96 22.31
C GLN A 48 10.08 8.12 23.28
N GLY A 49 9.39 9.26 23.12
CA GLY A 49 9.49 10.42 24.00
C GLY A 49 9.22 10.12 25.50
N PRO A 50 8.91 11.13 26.32
CA PRO A 50 8.79 10.95 27.79
C PRO A 50 7.67 9.97 28.24
N MET A 51 6.86 9.47 27.32
CA MET A 51 5.77 8.51 27.60
C MET A 51 6.23 7.07 27.76
N GLY A 52 7.53 6.75 27.67
CA GLY A 52 8.04 5.41 28.00
C GLY A 52 8.07 4.46 26.80
N SER A 53 7.94 3.14 27.09
CA SER A 53 8.05 2.08 26.08
C SER A 53 6.70 1.53 25.65
N ARG A 54 6.72 0.76 24.55
CA ARG A 54 5.58 -0.03 24.07
C ARG A 54 5.02 -0.98 25.12
N ILE A 55 3.77 -1.39 24.92
CA ILE A 55 3.10 -2.41 25.72
C ILE A 55 2.54 -3.55 24.85
N PRO A 56 2.36 -4.76 25.40
CA PRO A 56 1.72 -5.85 24.67
C PRO A 56 0.27 -5.54 24.24
N ILE A 57 -0.08 -5.87 23.00
CA ILE A 57 -1.45 -5.72 22.47
C ILE A 57 -2.25 -7.00 22.73
N THR A 58 -2.74 -7.16 23.96
CA THR A 58 -3.46 -8.37 24.42
C THR A 58 -4.98 -8.24 24.31
N GLY A 59 -5.50 -7.01 24.31
CA GLY A 59 -6.93 -6.75 24.51
C GLY A 59 -7.43 -6.96 25.92
N ILE A 60 -6.50 -7.10 26.88
CA ILE A 60 -6.77 -7.19 28.32
C ILE A 60 -6.17 -5.94 28.98
N PHE A 61 -6.97 -5.23 29.78
CA PHE A 61 -6.52 -4.04 30.48
C PHE A 61 -5.74 -4.44 31.74
N ASP A 62 -4.46 -4.70 31.54
CA ASP A 62 -3.49 -5.13 32.54
C ASP A 62 -2.70 -3.96 33.14
N HIS A 63 -1.71 -4.27 33.98
CA HIS A 63 -0.82 -3.26 34.56
C HIS A 63 -0.03 -2.47 33.50
N SER A 64 0.33 -3.10 32.38
CA SER A 64 0.99 -2.44 31.25
C SER A 64 0.08 -1.36 30.65
N SER A 65 -1.20 -1.70 30.44
CA SER A 65 -2.23 -0.79 29.92
C SER A 65 -2.52 0.35 30.89
N GLN A 66 -2.57 0.07 32.20
CA GLN A 66 -2.70 1.11 33.22
C GLN A 66 -1.49 2.06 33.22
N GLN A 67 -0.28 1.52 33.09
CA GLN A 67 0.93 2.35 33.01
C GLN A 67 0.93 3.23 31.75
N ALA A 68 0.49 2.71 30.61
CA ALA A 68 0.31 3.52 29.41
C ALA A 68 -0.70 4.66 29.65
N ALA A 69 -1.82 4.39 30.33
CA ALA A 69 -2.79 5.44 30.69
C ALA A 69 -2.15 6.53 31.56
N TYR A 70 -1.39 6.16 32.61
CA TYR A 70 -0.63 7.13 33.42
C TYR A 70 0.33 7.98 32.57
N ASN A 71 1.05 7.35 31.64
CA ASN A 71 2.03 8.02 30.80
C ASN A 71 1.39 9.05 29.88
N ILE A 72 0.30 8.68 29.19
CA ILE A 72 -0.46 9.58 28.32
C ILE A 72 -1.03 10.75 29.13
N GLN A 73 -1.68 10.44 30.26
CA GLN A 73 -2.32 11.44 31.10
C GLN A 73 -1.32 12.47 31.63
N SER A 74 -0.19 11.99 32.14
CA SER A 74 0.92 12.82 32.62
C SER A 74 1.49 13.69 31.49
N TYR A 75 1.70 13.09 30.32
CA TYR A 75 2.28 13.80 29.18
C TYR A 75 1.41 14.94 28.68
N PHE A 76 0.09 14.72 28.53
CA PHE A 76 -0.84 15.74 28.03
C PHE A 76 -1.44 16.64 29.12
N GLY A 77 -1.05 16.44 30.38
CA GLY A 77 -1.46 17.29 31.50
C GLY A 77 -2.95 17.17 31.87
N ILE A 78 -3.52 15.97 31.74
CA ILE A 78 -4.88 15.67 32.25
C ILE A 78 -4.80 14.93 33.60
N ALA A 79 -5.95 14.57 34.20
CA ALA A 79 -5.95 13.84 35.47
C ALA A 79 -5.17 12.52 35.35
N VAL A 80 -4.21 12.31 36.26
CA VAL A 80 -3.29 11.16 36.26
C VAL A 80 -3.77 10.12 37.27
N ASP A 81 -4.66 9.22 36.82
CA ASP A 81 -5.30 8.18 37.65
C ASP A 81 -5.19 6.77 37.05
N GLY A 82 -4.60 6.64 35.86
CA GLY A 82 -4.44 5.37 35.14
C GLY A 82 -5.76 4.80 34.62
N VAL A 83 -6.82 5.62 34.59
CA VAL A 83 -8.16 5.27 34.12
C VAL A 83 -8.41 5.89 32.75
N VAL A 84 -8.71 5.07 31.75
CA VAL A 84 -9.09 5.55 30.42
C VAL A 84 -10.57 5.92 30.44
N ASP A 85 -10.82 7.20 30.65
CA ASP A 85 -12.14 7.83 30.75
C ASP A 85 -12.38 8.84 29.62
N ARG A 86 -13.43 9.67 29.76
CA ARG A 86 -13.77 10.68 28.74
C ARG A 86 -12.62 11.64 28.42
N GLN A 87 -11.83 12.07 29.40
CA GLN A 87 -10.71 12.98 29.15
C GLN A 87 -9.60 12.27 28.38
N THR A 88 -9.30 11.03 28.77
CA THR A 88 -8.30 10.20 28.09
C THR A 88 -8.74 9.84 26.65
N TYR A 89 -10.02 9.55 26.44
CA TYR A 89 -10.56 9.32 25.10
C TYR A 89 -10.49 10.56 24.21
N ARG A 90 -10.75 11.76 24.75
CA ARG A 90 -10.66 13.01 24.00
C ARG A 90 -9.25 13.24 23.43
N ILE A 91 -8.22 13.08 24.26
CA ILE A 91 -6.82 13.23 23.80
C ILE A 91 -6.39 12.12 22.83
N MET A 92 -7.07 10.96 22.86
CA MET A 92 -6.90 9.89 21.85
C MET A 92 -7.70 10.15 20.56
N GLY A 93 -8.37 11.30 20.45
CA GLY A 93 -9.14 11.69 19.27
C GLY A 93 -10.57 11.14 19.22
N GLN A 94 -11.09 10.62 20.33
CA GLN A 94 -12.47 10.17 20.49
C GLN A 94 -13.31 11.23 21.20
N ASP A 95 -13.64 12.29 20.45
CA ASP A 95 -14.55 13.35 20.89
C ASP A 95 -15.31 13.96 19.71
N ASN A 96 -16.50 13.43 19.42
CA ASN A 96 -17.37 13.98 18.38
C ASN A 96 -18.44 14.93 18.92
N SER A 97 -18.31 15.39 20.18
CA SER A 97 -19.29 16.28 20.79
C SER A 97 -19.50 17.58 20.02
N ALA A 98 -18.43 18.10 19.41
CA ALA A 98 -18.46 19.28 18.53
C ALA A 98 -19.31 19.09 17.26
N TYR A 99 -19.55 17.84 16.84
CA TYR A 99 -20.35 17.50 15.67
C TYR A 99 -21.78 17.05 16.02
N GLY A 100 -22.06 16.74 17.30
CA GLY A 100 -23.33 16.21 17.78
C GLY A 100 -23.60 14.75 17.40
N GLY A 101 -24.67 14.16 17.95
CA GLY A 101 -25.06 12.77 17.63
C GLY A 101 -24.35 11.69 18.45
N PRO A 102 -24.53 10.40 18.10
CA PRO A 102 -23.98 9.26 18.84
C PRO A 102 -22.46 9.22 18.78
N ALA A 103 -21.79 8.60 19.77
CA ALA A 103 -20.34 8.43 19.76
C ALA A 103 -19.89 7.60 18.54
N PHE A 104 -18.75 7.94 17.96
CA PHE A 104 -18.23 7.19 16.81
C PHE A 104 -17.96 5.73 17.20
N GLY A 105 -18.54 4.78 16.46
CA GLY A 105 -18.48 3.35 16.76
C GLY A 105 -19.66 2.80 17.58
N SER A 106 -20.52 3.65 18.17
CA SER A 106 -21.59 3.18 19.06
C SER A 106 -22.79 2.55 18.34
N ARG A 107 -22.84 2.61 17.01
CA ARG A 107 -23.87 2.01 16.16
C ARG A 107 -23.29 1.79 14.76
N SER A 108 -23.87 0.87 13.99
CA SER A 108 -23.51 0.71 12.58
C SER A 108 -23.88 1.94 11.76
N LEU A 109 -23.07 2.28 10.76
CA LEU A 109 -23.35 3.35 9.80
C LEU A 109 -23.52 2.75 8.40
N SER A 110 -24.54 3.20 7.70
CA SER A 110 -24.81 2.81 6.31
C SER A 110 -25.56 3.94 5.60
N ILE A 111 -25.84 3.77 4.31
CA ILE A 111 -26.56 4.77 3.52
C ILE A 111 -27.85 5.24 4.22
N GLY A 112 -28.06 6.55 4.28
CA GLY A 112 -29.17 7.19 5.01
C GLY A 112 -28.89 7.55 6.48
N THR A 113 -27.79 7.03 7.05
CA THR A 113 -27.36 7.43 8.40
C THR A 113 -26.88 8.88 8.41
N HIS A 114 -27.17 9.61 9.48
CA HIS A 114 -26.71 10.99 9.69
C HIS A 114 -26.27 11.23 11.14
N GLY A 115 -25.37 12.19 11.35
CA GLY A 115 -24.87 12.56 12.68
C GLY A 115 -23.37 12.92 12.67
N GLY A 116 -22.86 13.31 13.84
CA GLY A 116 -21.43 13.62 14.00
C GLY A 116 -20.53 12.39 13.97
N ASP A 117 -21.04 11.20 14.28
CA ASP A 117 -20.36 9.92 14.01
C ASP A 117 -20.10 9.72 12.51
N VAL A 118 -21.08 10.05 11.65
CA VAL A 118 -20.89 10.05 10.19
C VAL A 118 -19.89 11.11 9.75
N ARG A 119 -19.87 12.28 10.40
CA ARG A 119 -18.87 13.32 10.12
C ARG A 119 -17.46 12.87 10.49
N VAL A 120 -17.30 12.19 11.63
CA VAL A 120 -16.02 11.58 12.03
C VAL A 120 -15.59 10.51 11.03
N LEU A 121 -16.50 9.64 10.59
CA LEU A 121 -16.23 8.66 9.53
C LEU A 121 -15.63 9.36 8.30
N GLN A 122 -16.34 10.35 7.78
CA GLN A 122 -15.95 11.08 6.58
C GLN A 122 -14.63 11.84 6.76
N ASN A 123 -14.42 12.50 7.90
CA ASN A 123 -13.16 13.18 8.19
C ASN A 123 -11.98 12.18 8.24
N ARG A 124 -12.15 11.02 8.88
CA ARG A 124 -11.12 9.97 8.95
C ARG A 124 -10.81 9.38 7.58
N LEU A 125 -11.85 9.05 6.80
CA LEU A 125 -11.70 8.61 5.41
C LEU A 125 -11.00 9.67 4.56
N ASN A 126 -11.36 10.95 4.75
CA ASN A 126 -10.70 12.06 4.07
C ASN A 126 -9.22 12.15 4.42
N CYS A 127 -8.85 12.02 5.70
CA CYS A 127 -7.45 12.00 6.13
C CYS A 127 -6.65 10.82 5.53
N LEU A 128 -7.31 9.70 5.24
CA LEU A 128 -6.74 8.53 4.55
C LEU A 128 -6.77 8.64 3.02
N ARG A 129 -7.02 9.84 2.48
CA ARG A 129 -7.08 10.15 1.04
C ARG A 129 -8.24 9.52 0.27
N TYR A 130 -9.22 8.89 0.95
CA TYR A 130 -10.53 8.63 0.33
C TYR A 130 -11.34 9.94 0.12
N ALA A 131 -10.74 11.10 0.40
CA ALA A 131 -11.26 12.43 0.07
C ALA A 131 -11.62 12.57 -1.41
N SER A 132 -10.78 12.12 -2.33
CA SER A 132 -11.08 12.21 -3.77
C SER A 132 -12.31 11.38 -4.16
N ILE A 133 -12.55 10.29 -3.45
CA ILE A 133 -13.69 9.39 -3.66
C ILE A 133 -14.96 9.98 -3.06
N ASN A 134 -14.88 10.48 -1.82
CA ASN A 134 -15.96 11.23 -1.19
C ASN A 134 -16.31 12.49 -1.98
N ASN A 135 -15.31 13.09 -2.63
CA ASN A 135 -15.34 14.32 -3.40
C ASN A 135 -16.01 15.51 -2.69
N GLN A 136 -15.97 15.53 -1.36
CA GLN A 136 -16.50 16.63 -0.55
C GLN A 136 -15.92 16.65 0.88
N PRO A 137 -15.91 17.83 1.53
CA PRO A 137 -15.76 17.93 2.97
C PRO A 137 -16.84 17.13 3.70
N ALA A 138 -16.51 16.65 4.91
CA ALA A 138 -17.46 15.89 5.71
C ALA A 138 -18.70 16.72 6.05
N ASN A 139 -19.88 16.19 5.74
CA ASN A 139 -21.16 16.85 5.95
C ASN A 139 -22.01 16.16 7.03
N GLY A 140 -21.64 14.96 7.47
CA GLY A 140 -22.39 14.18 8.46
C GLY A 140 -23.58 13.41 7.89
N ILE A 141 -23.64 13.24 6.57
CA ILE A 141 -24.68 12.47 5.87
C ILE A 141 -24.01 11.31 5.13
N PHE A 142 -24.43 10.08 5.43
CA PHE A 142 -23.95 8.88 4.76
C PHE A 142 -24.73 8.72 3.46
N GLY A 143 -24.30 9.43 2.42
CA GLY A 143 -24.90 9.41 1.10
C GLY A 143 -24.15 8.49 0.12
N SER A 144 -24.51 8.61 -1.16
CA SER A 144 -23.93 7.84 -2.26
C SER A 144 -22.43 8.05 -2.48
N SER A 145 -21.84 9.15 -2.01
CA SER A 145 -20.39 9.37 -2.08
C SER A 145 -19.61 8.77 -0.91
N THR A 146 -20.26 8.49 0.23
CA THR A 146 -19.59 7.87 1.39
C THR A 146 -19.43 6.36 1.19
N THR A 147 -20.41 5.68 0.57
CA THR A 147 -20.35 4.22 0.36
C THR A 147 -19.11 3.77 -0.43
N PRO A 148 -18.75 4.39 -1.58
CA PRO A 148 -17.55 4.01 -2.31
C PRO A 148 -16.27 4.21 -1.51
N ALA A 149 -16.17 5.26 -0.68
CA ALA A 149 -15.02 5.47 0.19
C ALA A 149 -14.92 4.42 1.30
N VAL A 150 -16.05 3.94 1.83
CA VAL A 150 -16.08 2.84 2.81
C VAL A 150 -15.71 1.50 2.16
N LEU A 151 -16.23 1.21 0.97
CA LEU A 151 -15.86 0.01 0.20
C LEU A 151 -14.35 0.01 -0.09
N ALA A 152 -13.83 1.12 -0.60
CA ALA A 152 -12.41 1.33 -0.83
C ALA A 152 -11.58 1.02 0.43
N PHE A 153 -11.97 1.61 1.56
CA PHE A 153 -11.31 1.33 2.84
C PHE A 153 -11.40 -0.13 3.26
N GLN A 154 -12.55 -0.77 3.12
CA GLN A 154 -12.73 -2.18 3.45
C GLN A 154 -11.83 -3.07 2.58
N GLY A 155 -11.78 -2.84 1.27
CA GLY A 155 -10.89 -3.61 0.41
C GLY A 155 -9.43 -3.40 0.65
N ASP A 156 -8.97 -2.19 0.96
CA ASP A 156 -7.56 -1.98 1.30
C ASP A 156 -7.14 -2.87 2.47
N ASN A 157 -8.03 -3.00 3.44
CA ASN A 157 -7.79 -3.82 4.61
C ASN A 157 -7.98 -5.33 4.35
N ILE A 158 -8.78 -5.72 3.35
CA ILE A 158 -8.93 -7.12 2.94
C ILE A 158 -7.78 -7.56 2.01
N VAL A 159 -7.52 -6.79 0.95
CA VAL A 159 -6.53 -7.07 -0.09
C VAL A 159 -5.13 -7.11 0.49
N TYR A 160 -4.77 -6.11 1.30
CA TYR A 160 -3.39 -5.99 1.76
C TYR A 160 -3.21 -6.54 3.16
N ARG A 161 -4.13 -6.28 4.07
CA ARG A 161 -3.95 -6.66 5.48
C ARG A 161 -4.66 -7.96 5.86
N HIS A 162 -5.40 -8.59 4.94
CA HIS A 162 -6.12 -9.84 5.17
C HIS A 162 -7.00 -9.84 6.44
N TRP A 163 -7.55 -8.67 6.80
CA TRP A 163 -8.49 -8.57 7.91
C TRP A 163 -9.81 -9.24 7.55
N ASP A 164 -10.33 -10.01 8.49
CA ASP A 164 -11.70 -10.55 8.40
C ASP A 164 -12.72 -9.45 8.71
N ILE A 165 -12.97 -8.60 7.71
CA ILE A 165 -14.01 -7.57 7.74
C ILE A 165 -14.97 -7.76 6.56
N SER A 166 -16.21 -7.31 6.75
CA SER A 166 -17.17 -7.31 5.65
C SER A 166 -16.76 -6.31 4.56
N PHE A 167 -16.99 -6.69 3.31
CA PHE A 167 -16.90 -5.83 2.13
C PHE A 167 -18.31 -5.46 1.66
N ASP A 168 -18.98 -4.58 2.41
CA ASP A 168 -20.42 -4.32 2.29
C ASP A 168 -20.80 -2.84 2.19
N GLY A 169 -19.81 -1.94 2.26
CA GLY A 169 -20.04 -0.49 2.22
C GLY A 169 -20.74 0.06 3.45
N SER A 170 -20.90 -0.76 4.50
CA SER A 170 -21.43 -0.40 5.80
C SER A 170 -20.32 -0.43 6.85
N VAL A 171 -20.40 0.45 7.85
CA VAL A 171 -19.39 0.57 8.89
C VAL A 171 -19.91 -0.12 10.14
N GLY A 172 -19.47 -1.36 10.33
CA GLY A 172 -19.68 -2.14 11.56
C GLY A 172 -18.46 -2.08 12.51
N PRO A 173 -18.51 -2.83 13.63
CA PRO A 173 -17.47 -2.80 14.66
C PRO A 173 -16.04 -3.05 14.17
N ASN A 174 -15.83 -4.06 13.31
CA ASN A 174 -14.49 -4.34 12.79
C ASN A 174 -13.96 -3.19 11.92
N THR A 175 -14.83 -2.59 11.08
CA THR A 175 -14.47 -1.41 10.27
C THR A 175 -14.12 -0.21 11.18
N PHE A 176 -14.84 -0.02 12.29
CA PHE A 176 -14.52 1.03 13.26
C PHE A 176 -13.15 0.84 13.91
N ASP A 177 -12.87 -0.38 14.41
CA ASP A 177 -11.62 -0.69 15.08
C ASP A 177 -10.41 -0.43 14.16
N ILE A 178 -10.53 -0.79 12.87
CA ILE A 178 -9.49 -0.51 11.89
C ILE A 178 -9.38 0.98 11.59
N LEU A 179 -10.50 1.72 11.45
CA LEU A 179 -10.48 3.17 11.23
C LEU A 179 -9.77 3.92 12.36
N TRP A 180 -9.94 3.46 13.61
CA TRP A 180 -9.25 4.01 14.77
C TRP A 180 -7.73 3.93 14.63
N ILE A 181 -7.24 2.77 14.23
CA ILE A 181 -5.80 2.49 14.16
C ILE A 181 -5.20 2.84 12.79
N THR A 182 -5.95 3.46 11.87
CA THR A 182 -5.45 3.87 10.55
C THR A 182 -5.49 5.37 10.37
N SER A 183 -6.55 6.04 10.83
CA SER A 183 -6.65 7.50 10.82
C SER A 183 -6.60 8.03 12.23
N PHE A 184 -5.55 8.74 12.60
CA PHE A 184 -5.38 9.23 13.98
C PHE A 184 -5.96 10.62 14.20
N THR A 185 -6.30 11.36 13.14
CA THR A 185 -6.95 12.68 13.20
C THR A 185 -8.34 12.68 12.55
N GLY A 186 -9.05 13.80 12.61
CA GLY A 186 -10.41 13.95 12.06
C GLY A 186 -11.56 13.63 13.03
N GLY A 187 -11.23 13.19 14.25
CA GLY A 187 -12.20 12.91 15.32
C GLY A 187 -12.90 14.13 15.91
N ARG A 188 -12.23 15.30 15.87
CA ARG A 188 -12.71 16.60 16.35
C ARG A 188 -12.05 17.74 15.55
N ASN A 189 -12.55 18.96 15.72
CA ASN A 189 -11.84 20.15 15.25
C ASN A 189 -10.62 20.38 16.13
N LEU A 190 -9.48 20.73 15.53
CA LEU A 190 -8.24 21.02 16.24
C LEU A 190 -7.84 22.49 16.06
N GLY A 191 -7.62 23.18 17.16
CA GLY A 191 -7.17 24.57 17.18
C GLY A 191 -6.12 24.84 18.25
N GLU A 192 -5.68 26.09 18.34
CA GLU A 192 -4.65 26.50 19.30
C GLU A 192 -5.05 26.16 20.75
N GLY A 193 -4.13 25.49 21.47
CA GLY A 193 -4.35 25.00 22.83
C GLY A 193 -4.85 23.56 22.91
N ASP A 194 -5.32 22.96 21.82
CA ASP A 194 -5.59 21.52 21.79
C ASP A 194 -4.29 20.71 21.89
N ASN A 195 -4.42 19.51 22.45
CA ASN A 195 -3.35 18.53 22.49
C ASN A 195 -3.93 17.11 22.40
N GLY A 196 -3.09 16.16 22.02
CA GLY A 196 -3.45 14.75 21.91
C GLY A 196 -2.86 14.05 20.70
N PHE A 197 -3.21 12.78 20.56
CA PHE A 197 -2.78 11.91 19.47
C PHE A 197 -3.32 12.35 18.10
N ASP A 198 -4.50 12.95 18.05
CA ASP A 198 -5.05 13.54 16.82
C ASP A 198 -4.27 14.77 16.34
N THR A 199 -3.64 15.49 17.27
CA THR A 199 -2.72 16.59 16.96
C THR A 199 -1.37 16.07 16.46
N VAL A 200 -0.86 14.96 17.03
CA VAL A 200 0.31 14.23 16.49
C VAL A 200 0.07 13.87 15.02
N GLY A 201 -1.09 13.27 14.72
CA GLY A 201 -1.47 12.92 13.36
C GLY A 201 -1.48 14.12 12.40
N LEU A 202 -2.04 15.25 12.83
CA LEU A 202 -2.05 16.49 12.04
C LEU A 202 -0.64 17.03 11.77
N GLN A 203 0.22 17.09 12.78
CA GLN A 203 1.61 17.56 12.66
C GLN A 203 2.41 16.71 11.67
N VAL A 204 2.25 15.37 11.72
CA VAL A 204 2.87 14.44 10.77
C VAL A 204 2.46 14.78 9.33
N ILE A 205 1.16 14.92 9.08
CA ILE A 205 0.66 15.22 7.72
C ILE A 205 1.20 16.57 7.23
N LEU A 206 1.16 17.61 8.06
CA LEU A 206 1.67 18.93 7.70
C LEU A 206 3.19 18.95 7.47
N GLN A 207 3.95 18.15 8.22
CA GLN A 207 5.40 18.02 8.04
C GLN A 207 5.74 17.32 6.73
N ASN A 208 5.02 16.23 6.40
CA ASN A 208 5.19 15.52 5.13
C ASN A 208 4.88 16.42 3.92
N LEU A 209 3.94 17.34 4.09
CA LEU A 209 3.58 18.35 3.09
C LEU A 209 4.52 19.58 3.08
N GLY A 210 5.50 19.64 3.98
CA GLY A 210 6.46 20.75 4.07
C GLY A 210 5.92 22.03 4.72
N PHE A 211 4.72 22.01 5.32
CA PHE A 211 4.14 23.17 6.01
C PHE A 211 4.56 23.26 7.48
N TYR A 212 4.97 22.15 8.10
CA TYR A 212 5.36 22.09 9.50
C TYR A 212 6.81 21.62 9.66
N LEU A 213 7.65 22.46 10.28
CA LEU A 213 9.07 22.17 10.53
C LEU A 213 9.38 21.96 12.02
N GLY A 214 8.35 21.96 12.87
CA GLY A 214 8.49 21.74 14.30
C GLY A 214 8.57 20.26 14.66
N ARG A 215 8.74 19.99 15.96
CA ARG A 215 8.69 18.64 16.50
C ARG A 215 7.26 18.10 16.48
N ILE A 216 7.12 16.80 16.28
CA ILE A 216 5.84 16.11 16.45
C ILE A 216 5.69 15.82 17.94
N ASP A 217 4.99 16.69 18.65
CA ASP A 217 4.85 16.68 20.11
C ASP A 217 3.40 16.49 20.56
N GLY A 218 2.44 16.53 19.64
CA GLY A 218 1.02 16.42 19.96
C GLY A 218 0.42 17.68 20.59
N TYR A 219 1.12 18.82 20.56
CA TYR A 219 0.64 20.11 21.05
C TYR A 219 0.31 21.05 19.88
N PHE A 220 -0.93 21.53 19.85
CA PHE A 220 -1.37 22.51 18.87
C PHE A 220 -0.99 23.91 19.35
N GLY A 221 0.31 24.21 19.32
CA GLY A 221 0.85 25.52 19.61
C GLY A 221 0.86 26.46 18.42
N ARG A 222 1.46 27.64 18.60
CA ARG A 222 1.62 28.67 17.56
C ARG A 222 2.22 28.11 16.26
N ALA A 223 3.25 27.25 16.34
CA ALA A 223 3.89 26.68 15.15
C ALA A 223 2.93 25.82 14.33
N THR A 224 2.16 24.95 14.99
CA THR A 224 1.12 24.13 14.34
C THR A 224 0.04 25.00 13.71
N ARG A 225 -0.40 26.05 14.41
CA ARG A 225 -1.39 27.00 13.88
C ARG A 225 -0.91 27.72 12.63
N GLU A 226 0.31 28.25 12.63
CA GLU A 226 0.86 28.91 11.44
C GLU A 226 1.03 27.93 10.27
N ALA A 227 1.41 26.67 10.54
CA ALA A 227 1.45 25.63 9.52
C ALA A 227 0.07 25.33 8.92
N VAL A 228 -0.97 25.22 9.76
CA VAL A 228 -2.36 25.06 9.30
C VAL A 228 -2.81 26.26 8.46
N ARG A 229 -2.55 27.49 8.90
CA ARG A 229 -2.89 28.71 8.13
C ARG A 229 -2.16 28.76 6.80
N ALA A 230 -0.87 28.40 6.77
CA ALA A 230 -0.08 28.34 5.54
C ALA A 230 -0.63 27.29 4.56
N PHE A 231 -0.98 26.10 5.07
CA PHE A 231 -1.63 25.05 4.30
C PHE A 231 -2.98 25.53 3.75
N GLN A 232 -3.87 26.04 4.61
CA GLN A 232 -5.18 26.55 4.21
C GLN A 232 -5.07 27.60 3.10
N LYS A 233 -4.12 28.53 3.23
CA LYS A 233 -3.82 29.55 2.21
C LYS A 233 -3.34 28.92 0.89
N ALA A 234 -2.43 27.94 0.95
CA ALA A 234 -1.88 27.29 -0.24
C ALA A 234 -2.95 26.50 -1.02
N PHE A 235 -3.94 25.94 -0.31
CA PHE A 235 -5.02 25.14 -0.91
C PHE A 235 -6.32 25.93 -1.15
N GLY A 236 -6.31 27.26 -0.92
CA GLY A 236 -7.44 28.13 -1.23
C GLY A 236 -8.69 27.87 -0.41
N ILE A 237 -8.54 27.35 0.81
CA ILE A 237 -9.65 27.12 1.76
C ILE A 237 -9.66 28.19 2.86
N THR A 238 -10.66 28.16 3.74
CA THR A 238 -10.82 29.13 4.83
C THR A 238 -9.58 29.16 5.74
N VAL A 239 -8.97 30.35 5.92
CA VAL A 239 -7.73 30.54 6.70
C VAL A 239 -8.02 30.95 8.15
N ASP A 240 -8.63 30.04 8.90
CA ASP A 240 -8.98 30.23 10.32
C ASP A 240 -7.91 29.68 11.29
N GLY A 241 -6.96 28.89 10.80
CA GLY A 241 -5.97 28.21 11.63
C GLY A 241 -6.53 27.04 12.45
N VAL A 242 -7.73 26.57 12.13
CA VAL A 242 -8.40 25.43 12.74
C VAL A 242 -8.48 24.28 11.74
N ALA A 243 -8.00 23.10 12.11
CA ALA A 243 -8.17 21.91 11.29
C ALA A 243 -9.58 21.32 11.51
N GLY A 244 -10.50 21.69 10.62
CA GLY A 244 -11.86 21.13 10.51
C GLY A 244 -12.10 20.39 9.19
N SER A 245 -13.37 20.09 8.87
CA SER A 245 -13.74 19.24 7.72
C SER A 245 -13.17 19.69 6.36
N GLU A 246 -13.11 20.99 6.07
CA GLU A 246 -12.47 21.50 4.84
C GLU A 246 -10.96 21.23 4.83
N THR A 247 -10.31 21.42 5.98
CA THR A 247 -8.86 21.19 6.13
C THR A 247 -8.55 19.70 6.00
N PHE A 248 -9.28 18.81 6.68
CA PHE A 248 -9.07 17.36 6.57
C PHE A 248 -9.30 16.82 5.15
N TYR A 249 -10.31 17.35 4.45
CA TYR A 249 -10.54 17.04 3.04
C TYR A 249 -9.37 17.47 2.15
N ALA A 250 -8.88 18.71 2.32
CA ALA A 250 -7.73 19.21 1.57
C ALA A 250 -6.44 18.43 1.89
N LEU A 251 -6.18 18.11 3.16
CA LEU A 251 -5.03 17.31 3.59
C LEU A 251 -5.03 15.95 2.88
N GLY A 252 -6.19 15.29 2.86
CA GLY A 252 -6.43 14.06 2.13
C GLY A 252 -6.05 14.14 0.66
N ARG A 253 -6.48 15.19 -0.03
CA ARG A 253 -6.14 15.37 -1.45
C ARG A 253 -4.65 15.65 -1.70
N SER A 254 -3.94 16.17 -0.71
CA SER A 254 -2.62 16.77 -0.92
C SER A 254 -1.45 15.90 -0.49
N ASN A 255 -1.65 14.97 0.46
CA ASN A 255 -0.60 14.20 1.14
C ASN A 255 0.04 13.09 0.28
N PRO A 256 1.22 13.26 -0.37
CA PRO A 256 1.87 12.16 -1.08
C PRO A 256 2.15 11.02 -0.10
N VAL A 257 1.74 9.82 -0.50
CA VAL A 257 1.29 8.74 0.38
C VAL A 257 2.42 8.22 1.27
N PHE A 258 2.14 8.09 2.56
CA PHE A 258 2.74 7.03 3.36
C PHE A 258 1.58 6.17 3.83
N TRP A 259 1.64 4.87 3.56
CA TRP A 259 0.69 3.92 4.12
C TRP A 259 0.74 4.09 5.65
N TYR A 260 -0.34 4.64 6.21
CA TYR A 260 -0.50 4.75 7.64
C TYR A 260 -0.91 3.36 8.14
N SER A 261 0.08 2.49 8.37
CA SER A 261 -0.09 1.55 9.46
C SER A 261 0.21 2.29 10.75
N ALA A 262 -0.58 2.01 11.78
CA ALA A 262 -0.31 2.37 13.17
C ALA A 262 0.99 1.77 13.71
N ASP A 263 1.74 1.01 12.90
CA ASP A 263 2.77 0.10 13.38
C ASP A 263 4.07 0.34 12.57
N LEU A 264 4.84 1.37 12.92
CA LEU A 264 6.26 1.53 12.52
C LEU A 264 7.17 0.43 13.09
N TYR A 265 6.64 -0.42 13.96
CA TYR A 265 7.15 -1.77 14.16
C TYR A 265 6.18 -2.73 13.47
N PRO A 266 6.36 -3.00 12.16
CA PRO A 266 5.89 -4.26 11.62
C PRO A 266 6.28 -5.35 12.61
N ARG A 267 5.37 -6.29 12.88
CA ARG A 267 5.77 -7.51 13.60
C ARG A 267 6.93 -8.20 12.88
N GLN A 268 7.05 -7.97 11.56
CA GLN A 268 7.96 -8.66 10.67
C GLN A 268 8.53 -7.72 9.59
N ARG A 269 9.83 -7.48 9.65
CA ARG A 269 10.64 -6.83 8.60
C ARG A 269 11.30 -7.92 7.76
N ILE A 270 11.78 -7.59 6.56
CA ILE A 270 12.58 -8.59 5.82
C ILE A 270 13.84 -8.98 6.62
N GLY A 271 14.33 -8.06 7.47
CA GLY A 271 15.41 -8.30 8.42
C GLY A 271 15.12 -9.32 9.53
N ASP A 272 13.87 -9.75 9.72
CA ASP A 272 13.49 -10.80 10.68
C ASP A 272 13.27 -12.16 10.00
N LEU A 273 13.08 -12.17 8.68
CA LEU A 273 12.94 -13.37 7.88
C LEU A 273 14.29 -14.07 7.69
N HIS A 274 14.34 -15.39 7.81
CA HIS A 274 15.58 -16.17 7.69
C HIS A 274 15.46 -17.45 6.85
N THR A 275 14.25 -17.87 6.46
CA THR A 275 14.04 -19.15 5.78
C THR A 275 13.70 -18.93 4.30
N ILE A 276 14.60 -19.32 3.40
CA ILE A 276 14.32 -19.35 1.95
C ILE A 276 13.94 -20.78 1.56
N ARG A 277 12.77 -20.94 0.95
CA ARG A 277 12.26 -22.21 0.42
C ARG A 277 11.91 -22.07 -1.05
N GLU A 278 12.33 -23.04 -1.84
CA GLU A 278 11.83 -23.20 -3.21
C GLU A 278 10.37 -23.63 -3.17
N ILE A 279 9.50 -22.90 -3.87
CA ILE A 279 8.10 -23.30 -4.06
C ILE A 279 8.02 -24.29 -5.21
N SER A 280 8.64 -23.95 -6.34
CA SER A 280 8.63 -24.74 -7.57
C SER A 280 9.70 -24.27 -8.56
N SER A 281 10.14 -25.18 -9.42
CA SER A 281 10.68 -24.82 -10.73
C SER A 281 9.66 -24.01 -11.54
N THR A 282 10.13 -23.06 -12.32
CA THR A 282 9.30 -22.29 -13.27
C THR A 282 9.28 -22.92 -14.66
N ILE A 283 10.03 -24.01 -14.88
CA ILE A 283 10.12 -24.67 -16.18
C ILE A 283 9.00 -25.71 -16.30
N ASP A 284 7.99 -25.44 -17.13
CA ASP A 284 7.00 -26.45 -17.52
C ASP A 284 7.69 -27.57 -18.32
N PRO A 285 7.56 -28.86 -17.95
CA PRO A 285 8.19 -29.97 -18.65
C PRO A 285 7.73 -30.16 -20.10
N ILE A 286 6.60 -29.58 -20.50
CA ILE A 286 6.05 -29.65 -21.86
C ILE A 286 6.66 -28.55 -22.74
N ASN A 287 6.66 -27.30 -22.27
CA ASN A 287 7.11 -26.16 -23.06
C ASN A 287 8.62 -25.91 -22.92
N GLY A 288 9.14 -25.98 -21.69
CA GLY A 288 10.57 -25.86 -21.40
C GLY A 288 11.10 -24.42 -21.32
N ASP A 289 10.26 -23.40 -21.53
CA ASP A 289 10.64 -22.00 -21.34
C ASP A 289 11.17 -21.76 -19.93
N LYS A 290 12.13 -20.85 -19.83
CA LYS A 290 12.93 -20.64 -18.63
C LYS A 290 13.27 -19.17 -18.46
N ASN A 291 14.08 -18.87 -17.46
CA ASN A 291 14.51 -17.52 -17.10
C ASN A 291 13.31 -16.69 -16.57
N PRO A 292 12.89 -16.95 -15.31
CA PRO A 292 11.70 -16.33 -14.75
C PRO A 292 11.91 -14.85 -14.42
N TYR A 293 10.98 -14.00 -14.85
CA TYR A 293 11.02 -12.55 -14.60
C TYR A 293 9.87 -12.11 -13.70
N GLY A 294 8.66 -11.93 -14.24
CA GLY A 294 7.49 -11.49 -13.49
C GLY A 294 6.94 -12.59 -12.58
N VAL A 295 6.48 -12.21 -11.39
CA VAL A 295 5.76 -13.08 -10.45
C VAL A 295 4.64 -12.30 -9.80
N ILE A 296 3.48 -12.94 -9.66
CA ILE A 296 2.38 -12.43 -8.85
C ILE A 296 1.71 -13.56 -8.06
N LEU A 297 0.97 -13.20 -7.02
CA LEU A 297 -0.06 -14.05 -6.45
C LEU A 297 -1.43 -13.62 -6.97
N ALA A 298 -2.24 -14.58 -7.38
CA ALA A 298 -3.62 -14.33 -7.77
C ALA A 298 -4.40 -13.71 -6.60
N PRO A 299 -5.08 -12.56 -6.81
CA PRO A 299 -5.67 -11.79 -5.71
C PRO A 299 -6.83 -12.52 -5.06
N ASN A 300 -7.06 -12.28 -3.77
CA ASN A 300 -8.15 -12.92 -3.01
C ASN A 300 -9.54 -12.34 -3.29
N THR A 301 -9.64 -11.33 -4.16
CA THR A 301 -10.85 -10.52 -4.35
C THR A 301 -11.69 -10.87 -5.57
N PHE A 302 -11.22 -11.77 -6.44
CA PHE A 302 -12.01 -12.17 -7.60
C PHE A 302 -12.83 -13.43 -7.29
N ASP A 303 -14.01 -13.54 -7.91
CA ASP A 303 -14.78 -14.79 -7.89
C ASP A 303 -14.04 -15.85 -8.70
N ASP A 304 -13.45 -16.82 -7.99
CA ASP A 304 -12.69 -17.90 -8.59
C ASP A 304 -13.47 -19.22 -8.67
N THR A 305 -14.78 -19.21 -8.42
CA THR A 305 -15.59 -20.44 -8.35
C THR A 305 -15.62 -21.21 -9.68
N GLN A 306 -15.58 -20.49 -10.81
CA GLN A 306 -15.69 -21.03 -12.17
C GLN A 306 -14.47 -20.73 -13.04
N THR A 307 -13.33 -20.36 -12.45
CA THR A 307 -12.10 -19.99 -13.19
C THR A 307 -11.00 -21.03 -13.07
N VAL A 308 -10.04 -21.03 -14.01
CA VAL A 308 -8.82 -21.82 -13.89
C VAL A 308 -7.94 -21.24 -12.78
N LEU A 309 -7.58 -19.97 -12.89
CA LEU A 309 -6.81 -19.26 -11.87
C LEU A 309 -7.60 -19.23 -10.55
N LYS A 310 -6.98 -19.67 -9.45
CA LYS A 310 -7.53 -19.66 -8.10
C LYS A 310 -6.83 -18.64 -7.22
N HIS A 311 -7.49 -18.15 -6.18
CA HIS A 311 -6.85 -17.28 -5.19
C HIS A 311 -5.61 -17.97 -4.61
N GLY A 312 -4.51 -17.22 -4.46
CA GLY A 312 -3.23 -17.75 -3.96
C GLY A 312 -2.38 -18.54 -4.97
N ASP A 313 -2.89 -18.82 -6.19
CA ASP A 313 -2.05 -19.37 -7.26
C ASP A 313 -0.89 -18.39 -7.57
N VAL A 314 0.32 -18.93 -7.78
CA VAL A 314 1.47 -18.14 -8.23
C VAL A 314 1.50 -18.17 -9.76
N LEU A 315 1.47 -16.99 -10.41
CA LEU A 315 1.78 -16.87 -11.83
C LEU A 315 3.21 -16.38 -12.03
N VAL A 316 3.92 -16.96 -12.98
CA VAL A 316 5.31 -16.63 -13.31
C VAL A 316 5.48 -16.53 -14.83
N SER A 317 6.25 -15.54 -15.29
CA SER A 317 6.62 -15.42 -16.70
C SER A 317 8.03 -15.95 -16.93
N ASN A 318 8.26 -16.61 -18.07
CA ASN A 318 9.58 -17.05 -18.51
C ASN A 318 9.95 -16.34 -19.83
N ILE A 319 11.11 -15.70 -19.87
CA ILE A 319 11.49 -14.84 -21.02
C ILE A 319 12.39 -15.53 -22.04
N ASN A 320 12.98 -16.67 -21.68
CA ASN A 320 13.80 -17.47 -22.60
C ASN A 320 13.00 -18.66 -23.10
N ASN A 321 13.21 -19.04 -24.35
CA ASN A 321 12.62 -20.27 -24.85
C ASN A 321 13.27 -21.53 -24.26
N ALA A 322 12.74 -22.71 -24.59
CA ALA A 322 13.31 -24.02 -24.20
C ALA A 322 14.80 -24.21 -24.52
N LYS A 323 15.31 -23.58 -25.59
CA LYS A 323 16.72 -23.61 -25.99
C LYS A 323 17.60 -22.62 -25.22
N GLY A 324 17.01 -21.80 -24.35
CA GLY A 324 17.70 -20.76 -23.58
C GLY A 324 17.96 -19.48 -24.38
N ILE A 325 17.32 -19.30 -25.54
CA ILE A 325 17.46 -18.07 -26.32
C ILE A 325 16.62 -16.99 -25.67
N ILE A 326 17.26 -15.87 -25.34
CA ILE A 326 16.68 -14.73 -24.64
C ILE A 326 15.67 -14.00 -25.52
N GLY A 327 14.55 -13.60 -24.92
CA GLY A 327 13.50 -12.84 -25.60
C GLY A 327 12.64 -13.67 -26.55
N LEU A 328 12.68 -15.00 -26.44
CA LEU A 328 11.83 -15.91 -27.22
C LEU A 328 10.90 -16.75 -26.35
N GLY A 329 10.79 -16.46 -25.05
CA GLY A 329 9.80 -17.06 -24.17
C GLY A 329 8.37 -16.77 -24.63
N SER A 330 7.47 -17.72 -24.41
CA SER A 330 6.18 -17.82 -25.10
C SER A 330 5.00 -18.21 -24.19
N THR A 331 5.27 -18.44 -22.90
CA THR A 331 4.26 -18.89 -21.94
C THR A 331 4.25 -18.10 -20.64
N LEU A 332 3.09 -18.14 -19.99
CA LEU A 332 2.97 -17.92 -18.56
C LEU A 332 2.71 -19.25 -17.87
N GLU A 333 3.34 -19.44 -16.73
CA GLU A 333 3.20 -20.62 -15.90
C GLU A 333 2.40 -20.31 -14.64
N ARG A 334 1.51 -21.22 -14.28
CA ARG A 334 0.80 -21.23 -13.00
C ARG A 334 1.36 -22.35 -12.14
N ILE A 335 1.81 -22.00 -10.94
CA ILE A 335 2.26 -22.99 -9.98
C ILE A 335 1.07 -23.48 -9.16
N VAL A 336 0.76 -24.77 -9.30
CA VAL A 336 -0.30 -25.44 -8.53
C VAL A 336 0.35 -26.57 -7.75
N GLN A 337 0.16 -26.56 -6.43
CA GLN A 337 0.71 -27.60 -5.54
C GLN A 337 2.21 -27.84 -5.75
N GLY A 338 2.98 -26.76 -5.95
CA GLY A 338 4.44 -26.81 -6.14
C GLY A 338 4.88 -27.34 -7.50
N LYS A 339 4.02 -27.33 -8.52
CA LYS A 339 4.36 -27.75 -9.89
C LYS A 339 3.93 -26.71 -10.93
N PRO A 340 4.74 -26.48 -11.98
CA PRO A 340 4.38 -25.56 -13.05
C PRO A 340 3.36 -26.22 -14.00
N HIS A 341 2.36 -25.43 -14.37
CA HIS A 341 1.38 -25.74 -15.39
C HIS A 341 1.21 -24.54 -16.30
N ARG A 342 1.32 -24.72 -17.62
CA ARG A 342 1.02 -23.66 -18.58
C ARG A 342 -0.35 -23.05 -18.36
N PHE A 343 -0.36 -21.76 -18.01
CA PHE A 343 -1.55 -20.94 -17.87
C PHE A 343 -1.95 -20.33 -19.20
N PHE A 344 -0.98 -19.81 -19.95
CA PHE A 344 -1.20 -19.15 -21.24
C PHE A 344 -0.09 -19.51 -22.22
N ALA A 345 -0.47 -19.66 -23.49
CA ALA A 345 0.43 -19.86 -24.62
C ALA A 345 0.19 -18.75 -25.65
N GLY A 346 1.26 -18.10 -26.11
CA GLY A 346 1.18 -16.99 -27.07
C GLY A 346 1.73 -15.66 -26.57
N ALA A 347 2.41 -15.66 -25.42
CA ALA A 347 3.17 -14.52 -24.95
C ALA A 347 4.38 -14.28 -25.87
N MET A 348 4.97 -13.08 -25.80
CA MET A 348 6.10 -12.68 -26.64
C MET A 348 7.16 -12.00 -25.77
N ALA A 349 8.05 -12.79 -25.18
CA ALA A 349 9.02 -12.32 -24.18
C ALA A 349 8.33 -11.60 -23.00
N PRO A 350 7.53 -12.31 -22.18
CA PRO A 350 6.73 -11.72 -21.10
C PRO A 350 7.62 -11.23 -19.94
N ILE A 351 7.94 -9.93 -19.91
CA ILE A 351 8.87 -9.33 -18.93
C ILE A 351 8.20 -9.13 -17.57
N ALA A 352 6.96 -8.66 -17.54
CA ALA A 352 6.20 -8.46 -16.32
C ALA A 352 4.78 -8.98 -16.45
N ILE A 353 4.13 -9.13 -15.29
CA ILE A 353 2.74 -9.54 -15.15
C ILE A 353 2.07 -8.61 -14.13
N ALA A 354 0.81 -8.25 -14.37
CA ALA A 354 -0.06 -7.59 -13.39
C ALA A 354 -1.47 -8.19 -13.48
N THR A 355 -2.16 -8.38 -12.36
CA THR A 355 -3.52 -8.95 -12.37
C THR A 355 -4.50 -8.04 -11.67
N SER A 356 -5.66 -7.86 -12.30
CA SER A 356 -6.79 -7.13 -11.74
C SER A 356 -7.50 -7.94 -10.64
N ASN A 357 -8.28 -7.25 -9.81
CA ASN A 357 -9.17 -7.86 -8.82
C ASN A 357 -10.33 -8.67 -9.43
N LEU A 358 -10.46 -8.72 -10.75
CA LEU A 358 -11.42 -9.53 -11.49
C LEU A 358 -10.77 -10.74 -12.19
N GLY A 359 -9.48 -11.01 -11.91
CA GLY A 359 -8.73 -12.15 -12.43
C GLY A 359 -8.19 -11.97 -13.85
N ALA A 360 -8.44 -10.83 -14.51
CA ALA A 360 -7.78 -10.50 -15.78
C ALA A 360 -6.29 -10.21 -15.54
N THR A 361 -5.42 -10.88 -16.29
CA THR A 361 -3.97 -10.82 -16.19
C THR A 361 -3.39 -10.12 -17.41
N TRP A 362 -2.59 -9.08 -17.17
CA TRP A 362 -1.91 -8.25 -18.15
C TRP A 362 -0.45 -8.68 -18.25
N ILE A 363 0.08 -8.75 -19.47
CA ILE A 363 1.47 -9.11 -19.77
C ILE A 363 2.16 -7.96 -20.49
N ALA A 364 3.36 -7.59 -20.04
CA ALA A 364 4.27 -6.70 -20.76
C ALA A 364 5.12 -7.58 -21.65
N ASP A 365 4.77 -7.62 -22.92
CA ASP A 365 5.54 -8.36 -23.91
C ASP A 365 6.58 -7.42 -24.52
N TYR A 366 7.86 -7.71 -24.26
CA TYR A 366 8.94 -6.99 -24.93
C TYR A 366 8.92 -7.25 -26.44
N GLY A 367 8.37 -8.39 -26.84
CA GLY A 367 8.29 -8.82 -28.22
C GLY A 367 9.50 -9.66 -28.65
N PHE A 368 9.36 -10.35 -29.78
CA PHE A 368 10.46 -11.13 -30.38
C PHE A 368 11.47 -10.25 -31.12
N ASN A 369 11.15 -8.95 -31.33
CA ASN A 369 12.15 -8.00 -31.77
C ASN A 369 13.05 -7.64 -30.57
N PRO A 370 14.37 -7.90 -30.63
CA PRO A 370 15.26 -7.73 -29.48
C PRO A 370 15.40 -6.30 -28.94
N ASN A 371 14.81 -5.31 -29.60
CA ASN A 371 14.85 -3.90 -29.24
C ASN A 371 13.60 -3.40 -28.49
N GLY A 372 12.61 -4.25 -28.20
CA GLY A 372 11.43 -3.87 -27.41
C GLY A 372 10.41 -3.00 -28.15
N SER A 373 10.61 -2.68 -29.43
CA SER A 373 9.86 -1.63 -30.11
C SER A 373 8.46 -2.04 -30.56
N GLN A 374 7.96 -3.22 -30.18
CA GLN A 374 6.66 -3.73 -30.65
C GLN A 374 5.47 -3.14 -29.90
N GLY A 375 5.70 -2.51 -28.74
CA GLY A 375 4.66 -1.78 -28.03
C GLY A 375 3.52 -2.66 -27.51
N LEU A 376 3.83 -3.89 -27.09
CA LEU A 376 2.85 -4.95 -26.91
C LEU A 376 2.49 -5.18 -25.44
N VAL A 377 1.20 -5.16 -25.16
CA VAL A 377 0.62 -5.62 -23.91
C VAL A 377 -0.51 -6.61 -24.22
N GLN A 378 -0.52 -7.75 -23.54
CA GLN A 378 -1.57 -8.77 -23.71
C GLN A 378 -2.48 -8.85 -22.47
N VAL A 379 -3.79 -9.01 -22.68
CA VAL A 379 -4.79 -9.19 -21.61
C VAL A 379 -5.44 -10.55 -21.69
N ILE A 380 -5.33 -11.33 -20.61
CA ILE A 380 -5.72 -12.72 -20.52
C ILE A 380 -6.77 -12.87 -19.42
N SER A 381 -7.81 -13.64 -19.71
CA SER A 381 -8.84 -14.00 -18.73
C SER A 381 -8.29 -14.90 -17.61
N ALA A 382 -9.02 -15.01 -16.51
CA ALA A 382 -8.73 -15.96 -15.43
C ALA A 382 -8.73 -17.44 -15.87
N ASN A 383 -9.12 -17.73 -17.12
CA ASN A 383 -9.11 -19.06 -17.73
C ASN A 383 -7.89 -19.31 -18.64
N GLY A 384 -6.93 -18.39 -18.70
CA GLY A 384 -5.74 -18.55 -19.54
C GLY A 384 -6.00 -18.33 -21.02
N LEU A 385 -7.05 -17.56 -21.36
CA LEU A 385 -7.42 -17.22 -22.74
C LEU A 385 -7.25 -15.73 -22.99
N LEU A 386 -6.65 -15.36 -24.13
CA LEU A 386 -6.55 -13.98 -24.58
C LEU A 386 -7.95 -13.37 -24.77
N PHE A 387 -8.18 -12.18 -24.24
CA PHE A 387 -9.42 -11.44 -24.46
C PHE A 387 -9.54 -10.96 -25.92
N SER A 388 -10.77 -10.71 -26.37
CA SER A 388 -11.01 -10.09 -27.68
C SER A 388 -10.42 -8.69 -27.72
N GLY A 389 -9.52 -8.42 -28.66
CA GLY A 389 -8.77 -7.15 -28.67
C GLY A 389 -7.78 -7.01 -27.52
N GLY A 390 -7.52 -8.08 -26.76
CA GLY A 390 -6.56 -8.10 -25.67
C GLY A 390 -5.10 -8.07 -26.12
N ASP A 391 -4.81 -8.15 -27.42
CA ASP A 391 -3.48 -7.89 -28.01
C ASP A 391 -3.37 -6.38 -28.31
N ILE A 392 -2.94 -5.62 -27.31
CA ILE A 392 -2.92 -4.16 -27.32
C ILE A 392 -1.55 -3.69 -27.79
N ARG A 393 -1.52 -3.00 -28.94
CA ARG A 393 -0.30 -2.39 -29.48
C ARG A 393 -0.38 -0.87 -29.46
N ARG A 394 0.58 -0.22 -28.80
CA ARG A 394 0.68 1.24 -28.67
C ARG A 394 2.14 1.66 -28.68
N ASP A 395 2.47 2.75 -29.35
CA ASP A 395 3.84 3.27 -29.41
C ASP A 395 4.40 3.60 -28.03
N LEU A 396 3.55 4.12 -27.13
CA LEU A 396 3.92 4.42 -25.73
C LEU A 396 4.32 3.18 -24.93
N PHE A 397 3.91 1.98 -25.34
CA PHE A 397 4.31 0.73 -24.70
C PHE A 397 5.60 0.13 -25.27
N ALA A 398 6.35 0.84 -26.11
CA ALA A 398 7.63 0.34 -26.60
C ALA A 398 8.61 0.11 -25.43
N GLY A 399 9.18 -1.08 -25.28
CA GLY A 399 10.06 -1.42 -24.16
C GLY A 399 9.36 -1.46 -22.80
N PRO A 400 8.22 -2.17 -22.66
CA PRO A 400 7.55 -2.28 -21.39
C PRO A 400 8.38 -3.17 -20.45
N TRP A 401 8.48 -2.81 -19.15
CA TRP A 401 9.26 -3.60 -18.20
C TRP A 401 8.57 -3.86 -16.88
N GLY A 402 8.11 -2.82 -16.20
CA GLY A 402 7.24 -2.92 -15.04
C GLY A 402 5.80 -2.73 -15.45
N MET A 403 4.90 -3.33 -14.67
CA MET A 403 3.47 -3.13 -14.83
C MET A 403 2.76 -3.15 -13.50
N GLN A 404 1.63 -2.47 -13.47
CA GLN A 404 0.70 -2.55 -12.36
C GLN A 404 -0.71 -2.20 -12.80
N PHE A 405 -1.69 -2.82 -12.16
CA PHE A 405 -3.09 -2.49 -12.34
C PHE A 405 -3.59 -1.71 -11.12
N ASN A 406 -4.28 -0.57 -11.31
CA ASN A 406 -5.07 0.00 -10.22
C ASN A 406 -6.36 -0.81 -10.10
N PHE A 407 -6.89 -0.96 -8.91
CA PHE A 407 -8.15 -1.69 -8.72
C PHE A 407 -9.37 -0.77 -8.96
N GLY A 408 -9.26 0.17 -9.90
CA GLY A 408 -10.04 1.40 -10.11
C GLY A 408 -11.46 1.45 -9.52
N GLU A 409 -12.41 0.71 -10.10
CA GLU A 409 -13.84 0.79 -9.75
C GLU A 409 -14.10 0.54 -8.26
N PHE A 410 -13.34 -0.39 -7.69
CA PHE A 410 -13.41 -0.72 -6.27
C PHE A 410 -13.11 0.51 -5.39
N TYR A 411 -12.23 1.38 -5.89
CA TYR A 411 -11.74 2.58 -5.21
C TYR A 411 -12.39 3.86 -5.75
N GLY A 412 -13.47 3.79 -6.53
CA GLY A 412 -14.09 4.98 -7.14
C GLY A 412 -13.16 5.75 -8.07
N LEU A 413 -12.12 5.10 -8.60
CA LEU A 413 -11.17 5.63 -9.57
C LEU A 413 -11.45 4.99 -10.95
N PRO A 414 -11.10 5.66 -12.05
CA PRO A 414 -11.09 5.00 -13.36
C PRO A 414 -10.15 3.79 -13.33
N ALA A 415 -10.59 2.65 -13.87
CA ALA A 415 -9.70 1.51 -14.08
C ALA A 415 -8.53 1.92 -14.98
N ALA A 416 -7.32 1.59 -14.56
CA ALA A 416 -6.10 1.98 -15.21
C ALA A 416 -5.03 0.90 -15.02
N PHE A 417 -4.31 0.69 -16.11
CA PHE A 417 -3.11 -0.11 -16.16
C PHE A 417 -1.93 0.83 -16.36
N PHE A 418 -0.82 0.57 -15.67
CA PHE A 418 0.41 1.35 -15.78
C PHE A 418 1.53 0.47 -16.31
N SER A 419 2.38 1.05 -17.15
CA SER A 419 3.60 0.43 -17.64
C SER A 419 4.78 1.39 -17.49
N THR A 420 5.94 0.87 -17.10
CA THR A 420 7.19 1.61 -17.22
C THR A 420 7.79 1.34 -18.59
N ASN A 421 8.37 2.37 -19.17
CA ASN A 421 9.07 2.31 -20.44
C ASN A 421 10.58 2.45 -20.19
N VAL A 422 11.30 1.33 -20.27
CA VAL A 422 12.75 1.32 -20.01
C VAL A 422 13.58 1.90 -21.16
N LEU A 423 12.99 2.10 -22.35
CA LEU A 423 13.70 2.63 -23.50
C LEU A 423 13.63 4.16 -23.59
N SER A 424 12.58 4.77 -23.05
CA SER A 424 12.37 6.22 -23.07
C SER A 424 12.46 6.88 -21.69
N GLY A 425 12.43 6.10 -20.60
CA GLY A 425 12.35 6.65 -19.25
C GLY A 425 11.00 7.31 -18.93
N THR A 426 9.90 6.75 -19.47
CA THR A 426 8.53 7.24 -19.26
C THR A 426 7.68 6.26 -18.45
N ILE A 427 6.58 6.77 -17.91
CA ILE A 427 5.54 6.00 -17.24
C ILE A 427 4.23 6.27 -17.97
N ASP A 428 3.60 5.19 -18.42
CA ASP A 428 2.45 5.25 -19.32
C ASP A 428 1.23 4.63 -18.66
N ARG A 429 0.08 5.29 -18.79
CA ARG A 429 -1.22 4.84 -18.28
C ARG A 429 -2.14 4.47 -19.42
N PHE A 430 -2.76 3.31 -19.33
CA PHE A 430 -3.87 2.87 -20.18
C PHE A 430 -5.17 2.85 -19.39
N THR A 431 -6.20 3.55 -19.87
CA THR A 431 -7.49 3.70 -19.20
C THR A 431 -8.63 3.76 -20.21
N GLY A 432 -9.87 3.88 -19.75
CA GLY A 432 -11.06 3.92 -20.62
C GLY A 432 -11.38 2.59 -21.32
N PHE A 433 -10.92 1.47 -20.77
CA PHE A 433 -11.17 0.14 -21.35
C PHE A 433 -12.39 -0.54 -20.74
N HIS A 434 -13.04 -1.41 -21.53
CA HIS A 434 -14.27 -2.11 -21.14
C HIS A 434 -14.14 -3.63 -21.40
N PRO A 435 -13.72 -4.44 -20.41
CA PRO A 435 -13.60 -5.88 -20.59
C PRO A 435 -14.92 -6.51 -21.08
N PRO A 436 -14.90 -7.48 -22.02
CA PRO A 436 -13.72 -8.12 -22.59
C PRO A 436 -13.10 -7.40 -23.80
N ASN A 437 -13.61 -6.25 -24.26
CA ASN A 437 -13.14 -5.56 -25.45
C ASN A 437 -12.29 -4.33 -25.10
N PHE A 438 -11.00 -4.36 -25.42
CA PHE A 438 -10.06 -3.31 -25.04
C PHE A 438 -9.82 -2.24 -26.13
N ASN A 439 -10.52 -2.31 -27.26
CA ASN A 439 -10.22 -1.48 -28.44
C ASN A 439 -11.07 -0.22 -28.62
N GLU A 440 -12.32 -0.18 -28.14
CA GLU A 440 -13.29 0.84 -28.59
C GLU A 440 -13.13 2.22 -27.92
N ASP A 441 -12.65 2.27 -26.67
CA ASP A 441 -12.65 3.53 -25.88
C ASP A 441 -11.32 3.80 -25.15
N SER A 442 -10.26 3.05 -25.47
CA SER A 442 -9.06 3.03 -24.66
C SER A 442 -8.03 4.11 -24.99
N LEU A 443 -7.59 4.82 -23.96
CA LEU A 443 -6.61 5.90 -24.03
C LEU A 443 -5.29 5.47 -23.39
N THR A 444 -4.18 5.74 -24.09
CA THR A 444 -2.82 5.64 -23.53
C THR A 444 -2.24 7.04 -23.36
N VAL A 445 -1.82 7.38 -22.14
CA VAL A 445 -1.26 8.70 -21.80
C VAL A 445 0.06 8.53 -21.07
N GLN A 446 1.07 9.30 -21.46
CA GLN A 446 2.29 9.45 -20.66
C GLN A 446 1.97 10.30 -19.42
N ILE A 447 2.17 9.72 -18.24
CA ILE A 447 1.90 10.38 -16.94
C ILE A 447 3.18 10.71 -16.16
N GLY A 448 4.34 10.21 -16.60
CA GLY A 448 5.64 10.52 -16.02
C GLY A 448 6.75 10.43 -17.05
N SER A 449 7.83 11.19 -16.83
CA SER A 449 8.99 11.26 -17.73
C SER A 449 10.27 11.68 -17.01
N GLY A 450 11.40 11.62 -17.71
CA GLY A 450 12.69 12.06 -17.17
C GLY A 450 13.34 11.07 -16.20
N PHE A 451 12.87 9.83 -16.15
CA PHE A 451 13.57 8.74 -15.47
C PHE A 451 14.86 8.40 -16.23
N ALA A 452 15.89 7.99 -15.50
CA ALA A 452 17.13 7.58 -16.14
C ALA A 452 16.89 6.31 -16.95
N HIS A 453 17.59 6.17 -18.07
CA HIS A 453 17.56 4.94 -18.85
C HIS A 453 18.86 4.79 -19.63
N VAL A 454 19.29 3.54 -19.81
CA VAL A 454 20.48 3.16 -20.58
C VAL A 454 20.27 1.79 -21.22
N GLY A 455 20.95 1.54 -22.34
CA GLY A 455 20.85 0.28 -23.07
C GLY A 455 19.59 0.17 -23.93
N THR A 456 19.54 -0.86 -24.78
CA THR A 456 18.46 -1.02 -25.78
C THR A 456 18.04 -2.46 -26.00
N THR A 457 18.54 -3.40 -25.17
CA THR A 457 18.23 -4.83 -25.28
C THR A 457 17.95 -5.41 -23.90
N ILE A 458 17.21 -6.52 -23.82
CA ILE A 458 16.82 -7.19 -22.56
C ILE A 458 18.01 -7.38 -21.58
N ASN A 459 19.21 -7.64 -22.08
CA ASN A 459 20.39 -7.89 -21.21
C ASN A 459 21.12 -6.63 -20.73
N THR A 460 20.87 -5.48 -21.36
CA THR A 460 21.65 -4.26 -21.14
C THR A 460 20.81 -3.09 -20.70
N VAL A 461 19.48 -3.21 -20.81
CA VAL A 461 18.57 -2.12 -20.52
C VAL A 461 18.35 -1.96 -19.03
N TYR A 462 18.51 -0.74 -18.55
CA TYR A 462 18.15 -0.30 -17.21
C TYR A 462 17.38 1.01 -17.32
N GLY A 463 16.46 1.22 -16.40
CA GLY A 463 15.71 2.47 -16.30
C GLY A 463 14.57 2.31 -15.31
N PRO A 464 13.41 2.95 -15.50
CA PRO A 464 12.24 2.68 -14.66
C PRO A 464 11.78 1.23 -14.90
N GLN A 465 11.99 0.35 -13.93
CA GLN A 465 11.74 -1.09 -14.03
C GLN A 465 10.58 -1.48 -13.12
N GLY A 466 10.84 -1.84 -11.86
CA GLY A 466 9.80 -2.30 -10.95
C GLY A 466 8.83 -1.18 -10.57
N MET A 467 7.55 -1.50 -10.41
CA MET A 467 6.57 -0.57 -9.90
C MET A 467 5.57 -1.23 -8.96
N ILE A 468 4.99 -0.45 -8.06
CA ILE A 468 3.85 -0.86 -7.24
C ILE A 468 2.89 0.31 -7.05
N TRP A 469 1.60 0.05 -7.23
CA TRP A 469 0.53 1.02 -7.01
C TRP A 469 -0.09 0.76 -5.65
N LEU A 470 -0.19 1.83 -4.87
CA LEU A 470 -0.89 1.82 -3.59
C LEU A 470 -2.17 2.65 -3.71
N PRO A 471 -3.35 2.08 -3.39
CA PRO A 471 -4.65 2.73 -3.49
C PRO A 471 -4.79 3.93 -2.57
N MET A 472 -4.27 3.84 -1.35
CA MET A 472 -4.18 4.97 -0.45
C MET A 472 -3.44 6.09 -1.17
N GLY A 473 -4.17 7.09 -1.66
CA GLY A 473 -3.65 8.24 -2.39
C GLY A 473 -3.21 8.05 -3.83
N ASP A 474 -3.64 6.97 -4.47
CA ASP A 474 -3.45 6.77 -5.91
C ASP A 474 -1.98 6.98 -6.33
N ALA A 475 -1.08 6.31 -5.59
CA ALA A 475 0.34 6.53 -5.68
C ALA A 475 1.03 5.35 -6.36
N LEU A 476 1.79 5.66 -7.42
CA LEU A 476 2.62 4.71 -8.12
C LEU A 476 4.06 4.93 -7.70
N TYR A 477 4.65 3.93 -7.06
CA TYR A 477 6.06 3.90 -6.74
C TYR A 477 6.81 3.18 -7.85
N ILE A 478 7.96 3.73 -8.22
CA ILE A 478 8.78 3.26 -9.35
C ILE A 478 10.21 3.09 -8.88
N ALA A 479 10.78 1.91 -9.09
CA ALA A 479 12.20 1.63 -8.96
C ALA A 479 12.91 1.94 -10.29
N ASP A 480 13.93 2.78 -10.23
CA ASP A 480 14.78 3.13 -11.36
C ASP A 480 16.15 2.44 -11.20
N GLY A 481 16.37 1.42 -12.02
CA GLY A 481 17.60 0.63 -12.04
C GLY A 481 18.80 1.33 -12.65
N ALA A 482 18.60 2.40 -13.43
CA ALA A 482 19.69 3.18 -14.02
C ALA A 482 20.22 4.26 -13.07
N ASN A 483 19.40 4.72 -12.13
CA ASN A 483 19.73 5.78 -11.18
C ASN A 483 19.77 5.34 -9.71
N ASP A 484 19.61 4.04 -9.44
CA ASP A 484 19.54 3.46 -8.09
C ASP A 484 18.57 4.21 -7.18
N SER A 485 17.35 4.46 -7.67
CA SER A 485 16.38 5.28 -6.96
C SER A 485 15.00 4.65 -6.91
N ILE A 486 14.19 5.10 -5.95
CA ILE A 486 12.76 4.87 -5.91
C ILE A 486 12.07 6.24 -5.84
N SER A 487 11.14 6.48 -6.76
CA SER A 487 10.34 7.70 -6.83
C SER A 487 8.84 7.38 -6.75
N VAL A 488 8.02 8.38 -6.46
CA VAL A 488 6.56 8.26 -6.42
C VAL A 488 5.88 9.31 -7.31
N LEU A 489 4.90 8.86 -8.09
CA LEU A 489 3.93 9.68 -8.82
C LEU A 489 2.57 9.57 -8.14
N ALA A 490 1.86 10.69 -7.94
CA ALA A 490 0.51 10.69 -7.40
C ALA A 490 -0.19 12.04 -7.65
N PRO A 491 -1.51 12.06 -7.94
CA PRO A 491 -2.38 10.92 -8.24
C PRO A 491 -2.19 10.40 -9.68
N VAL A 492 -2.05 9.10 -9.89
CA VAL A 492 -1.76 8.52 -11.22
C VAL A 492 -2.99 8.11 -12.03
N SER A 493 -4.12 7.79 -11.41
CA SER A 493 -5.32 7.28 -12.07
C SER A 493 -6.16 8.36 -12.74
N THR A 494 -6.06 9.60 -12.24
CA THR A 494 -6.86 10.74 -12.73
C THR A 494 -6.01 11.89 -13.27
N GLY A 495 -4.68 11.89 -13.04
CA GLY A 495 -3.80 12.92 -13.57
C GLY A 495 -3.83 12.97 -15.10
N GLU A 496 -3.91 14.16 -15.68
CA GLU A 496 -3.91 14.36 -17.14
C GLU A 496 -2.57 14.92 -17.65
N ASN A 497 -1.71 15.39 -16.75
CA ASN A 497 -0.44 16.01 -17.08
C ASN A 497 0.73 15.08 -16.72
N ASP A 498 1.82 15.22 -17.46
CA ASP A 498 3.11 14.61 -17.14
C ASP A 498 3.64 15.16 -15.80
N MET A 499 3.89 14.26 -14.85
CA MET A 499 4.40 14.57 -13.51
C MET A 499 5.94 14.59 -13.43
N GLY A 500 6.63 14.42 -14.57
CA GLY A 500 8.07 14.20 -14.60
C GLY A 500 8.45 12.93 -13.83
N SER A 501 9.59 12.98 -13.12
CA SER A 501 10.09 11.84 -12.34
C SER A 501 9.46 11.75 -10.95
N GLY A 502 8.53 12.65 -10.61
CA GLY A 502 7.90 12.71 -9.30
C GLY A 502 8.85 13.04 -8.15
N LEU A 503 8.45 12.60 -6.95
CA LEU A 503 9.22 12.77 -5.73
C LEU A 503 10.15 11.58 -5.50
N THR A 504 11.46 11.82 -5.42
CA THR A 504 12.42 10.80 -5.00
C THR A 504 12.26 10.47 -3.51
N ILE A 505 11.97 9.20 -3.23
CA ILE A 505 11.80 8.63 -1.90
C ILE A 505 13.13 8.15 -1.34
N TYR A 506 13.95 7.50 -2.16
CA TYR A 506 15.27 7.00 -1.77
C TYR A 506 16.18 6.93 -2.99
N GLN A 507 17.47 7.21 -2.81
CA GLN A 507 18.45 7.14 -3.90
C GLN A 507 19.82 6.73 -3.37
N GLY A 508 20.51 5.88 -4.13
CA GLY A 508 21.85 5.40 -3.86
C GLY A 508 21.90 4.16 -2.96
N PRO A 509 23.10 3.77 -2.51
CA PRO A 509 23.29 2.55 -1.74
C PRO A 509 22.41 2.50 -0.47
N PRO A 510 21.83 1.34 -0.14
CA PRO A 510 22.13 0.03 -0.70
C PRO A 510 21.26 -0.37 -1.90
N LEU A 511 20.51 0.55 -2.54
CA LEU A 511 19.94 0.25 -3.85
C LEU A 511 21.09 0.04 -4.85
N ASN A 512 20.93 -0.97 -5.70
CA ASN A 512 21.92 -1.34 -6.71
C ASN A 512 21.21 -2.07 -7.85
N LYS A 513 20.83 -1.31 -8.87
CA LYS A 513 19.98 -1.71 -9.99
C LYS A 513 18.66 -2.35 -9.50
N PRO A 514 17.83 -1.62 -8.72
CA PRO A 514 16.56 -2.15 -8.24
C PRO A 514 15.61 -2.44 -9.41
N ALA A 515 15.12 -3.68 -9.52
CA ALA A 515 14.39 -4.14 -10.69
C ALA A 515 12.95 -4.58 -10.41
N GLY A 516 12.70 -5.18 -9.26
CA GLY A 516 11.36 -5.50 -8.78
C GLY A 516 11.03 -4.64 -7.58
N LEU A 517 9.76 -4.25 -7.44
CA LEU A 517 9.28 -3.44 -6.33
C LEU A 517 7.98 -4.04 -5.78
N GLY A 518 7.98 -4.34 -4.49
CA GLY A 518 6.78 -4.68 -3.74
C GLY A 518 6.65 -3.77 -2.53
N PHE A 519 5.64 -4.01 -1.70
CA PHE A 519 5.48 -3.30 -0.45
C PHE A 519 5.06 -4.26 0.65
N ASN A 520 5.49 -3.99 1.88
CA ASN A 520 5.08 -4.77 3.03
C ASN A 520 3.68 -4.29 3.48
N PRO A 521 2.65 -5.15 3.42
CA PRO A 521 1.28 -4.77 3.75
C PRO A 521 1.06 -4.38 5.23
N GLU A 522 1.90 -4.88 6.15
CA GLU A 522 1.77 -4.59 7.58
C GLU A 522 2.22 -3.16 7.91
N ASN A 523 3.22 -2.64 7.20
CA ASN A 523 3.87 -1.37 7.57
C ASN A 523 3.98 -0.34 6.44
N GLY A 524 3.68 -0.73 5.19
CA GLY A 524 3.77 0.16 4.05
C GLY A 524 5.17 0.44 3.53
N HIS A 525 6.19 -0.25 4.06
CA HIS A 525 7.56 -0.13 3.58
C HIS A 525 7.66 -0.68 2.17
N LEU A 526 8.52 -0.05 1.37
CA LEU A 526 8.84 -0.51 0.03
C LEU A 526 9.92 -1.58 0.12
N ILE A 527 9.78 -2.66 -0.64
CA ILE A 527 10.78 -3.72 -0.75
C ILE A 527 11.23 -3.82 -2.20
N ALA A 528 12.45 -3.40 -2.48
CA ALA A 528 13.07 -3.52 -3.79
C ALA A 528 13.97 -4.75 -3.84
N VAL A 529 14.04 -5.43 -4.98
CA VAL A 529 15.08 -6.45 -5.25
C VAL A 529 16.12 -5.91 -6.21
N ASN A 530 17.38 -6.02 -5.80
CA ASN A 530 18.54 -5.55 -6.55
C ASN A 530 19.04 -6.62 -7.52
N GLN A 531 19.21 -6.23 -8.78
CA GLN A 531 19.94 -7.03 -9.76
C GLN A 531 21.45 -6.98 -9.55
N GLY A 532 21.96 -5.89 -8.96
CA GLY A 532 23.41 -5.67 -8.85
C GLY A 532 24.09 -6.48 -7.75
N ASP A 533 23.34 -7.01 -6.76
CA ASP A 533 23.91 -7.75 -5.64
C ASP A 533 22.99 -8.83 -5.03
N ASN A 534 21.89 -9.19 -5.71
CA ASN A 534 20.95 -10.24 -5.29
C ASN A 534 20.36 -10.05 -3.87
N ARG A 535 20.11 -8.81 -3.48
CA ARG A 535 19.51 -8.47 -2.18
C ARG A 535 18.11 -7.87 -2.32
N ALA A 536 17.27 -8.16 -1.34
CA ALA A 536 16.09 -7.37 -1.04
C ALA A 536 16.46 -6.22 -0.10
N ILE A 537 15.93 -5.02 -0.38
CA ILE A 537 16.16 -3.77 0.36
C ILE A 537 14.80 -3.23 0.83
N GLU A 538 14.64 -3.07 2.14
CA GLU A 538 13.41 -2.50 2.73
C GLU A 538 13.63 -1.04 3.11
N ILE A 539 12.78 -0.16 2.58
CA ILE A 539 12.85 1.29 2.77
C ILE A 539 11.54 1.76 3.39
N ASN A 540 11.65 2.59 4.41
CA ASN A 540 10.49 3.30 4.94
C ASN A 540 10.24 4.54 4.07
N PRO A 541 9.15 4.58 3.28
CA PRO A 541 8.93 5.69 2.37
C PRO A 541 8.74 7.01 3.12
N ARG A 542 8.18 6.98 4.34
CA ARG A 542 7.92 8.16 5.19
C ARG A 542 9.19 8.84 5.64
N THR A 543 10.05 8.07 6.29
CA THR A 543 11.30 8.61 6.83
C THR A 543 12.38 8.71 5.76
N ARG A 544 12.16 8.13 4.57
CA ARG A 544 13.11 8.04 3.47
C ARG A 544 14.41 7.38 3.89
N ARG A 545 14.32 6.41 4.81
CA ARG A 545 15.47 5.71 5.40
C ARG A 545 15.40 4.22 5.10
N LEU A 546 16.60 3.64 5.00
CA LEU A 546 16.80 2.20 5.02
C LEU A 546 16.27 1.63 6.33
N VAL A 547 15.53 0.53 6.23
CA VAL A 547 15.02 -0.24 7.38
C VAL A 547 15.84 -1.50 7.56
N SER A 548 15.96 -2.31 6.50
CA SER A 548 16.69 -3.58 6.55
C SER A 548 17.08 -4.05 5.14
N SER A 549 17.90 -5.12 5.07
CA SER A 549 18.28 -5.74 3.81
C SER A 549 18.53 -7.23 3.99
N ARG A 550 18.30 -8.05 2.96
CA ARG A 550 18.53 -9.50 2.97
C ARG A 550 19.11 -9.99 1.65
N THR A 551 20.11 -10.85 1.72
CA THR A 551 20.61 -11.59 0.56
C THR A 551 19.63 -12.73 0.24
N LEU A 552 19.11 -12.75 -0.99
CA LEU A 552 18.19 -13.79 -1.46
C LEU A 552 18.89 -14.86 -2.30
N ASP A 553 19.95 -14.49 -3.01
CA ASP A 553 20.82 -15.41 -3.76
C ASP A 553 22.28 -15.06 -3.50
N LYS A 554 23.13 -16.08 -3.33
CA LYS A 554 24.55 -15.92 -2.96
C LYS A 554 25.49 -15.85 -4.16
N THR A 555 24.98 -16.05 -5.37
CA THR A 555 25.78 -16.00 -6.60
C THR A 555 26.34 -14.59 -6.76
N PRO A 556 27.67 -14.42 -6.89
CA PRO A 556 28.26 -13.11 -7.12
C PRO A 556 27.78 -12.53 -8.45
N VAL A 557 27.45 -11.24 -8.46
CA VAL A 557 27.07 -10.51 -9.66
C VAL A 557 28.30 -9.82 -10.25
N ASN A 558 28.56 -10.04 -11.53
CA ASN A 558 29.58 -9.29 -12.26
C ASN A 558 29.09 -7.84 -12.45
N PRO A 559 29.81 -6.83 -11.94
CA PRO A 559 29.34 -5.43 -11.96
C PRO A 559 29.28 -4.84 -13.38
N VAL A 560 30.01 -5.41 -14.34
CA VAL A 560 30.04 -4.95 -15.74
C VAL A 560 28.98 -5.65 -16.57
N THR A 561 28.91 -6.98 -16.50
CA THR A 561 28.03 -7.77 -17.38
C THR A 561 26.68 -8.11 -16.78
N GLY A 562 26.49 -7.94 -15.46
CA GLY A 562 25.30 -8.38 -14.73
C GLY A 562 25.19 -9.90 -14.58
N ALA A 563 26.15 -10.69 -15.08
CA ALA A 563 26.15 -12.14 -14.94
C ALA A 563 26.11 -12.54 -13.47
N GLY A 564 25.18 -13.43 -13.10
CA GLY A 564 24.90 -13.81 -11.72
C GLY A 564 23.71 -13.09 -11.09
N SER A 565 23.13 -12.07 -11.76
CA SER A 565 21.88 -11.43 -11.33
C SER A 565 20.71 -12.41 -11.37
N ALA A 566 20.14 -12.69 -10.21
CA ALA A 566 19.07 -13.66 -10.01
C ALA A 566 17.66 -13.04 -9.99
N LEU A 567 17.55 -11.80 -9.50
CA LEU A 567 16.29 -11.24 -9.01
C LEU A 567 15.68 -10.24 -10.00
N PHE A 568 14.43 -10.48 -10.41
CA PHE A 568 13.70 -9.62 -11.34
C PHE A 568 12.27 -9.35 -10.85
N GLY A 569 11.58 -10.40 -10.40
CA GLY A 569 10.21 -10.33 -9.90
C GLY A 569 10.15 -10.51 -8.39
N ILE A 570 9.22 -9.78 -7.79
CA ILE A 570 8.93 -9.82 -6.36
C ILE A 570 7.42 -9.67 -6.15
N TYR A 571 6.88 -10.42 -5.21
CA TYR A 571 5.54 -10.21 -4.67
C TYR A 571 5.59 -10.36 -3.15
N VAL A 572 4.97 -9.43 -2.43
CA VAL A 572 4.99 -9.41 -0.96
C VAL A 572 3.57 -9.62 -0.47
N ALA A 573 3.38 -10.55 0.46
CA ALA A 573 2.08 -10.85 1.04
C ALA A 573 2.22 -11.24 2.51
N LEU A 574 1.09 -11.41 3.18
CA LEU A 574 1.02 -12.18 4.42
C LEU A 574 0.54 -13.59 4.10
N ASP A 575 1.11 -14.58 4.77
CA ASP A 575 0.62 -15.95 4.74
C ASP A 575 -0.66 -16.11 5.57
N GLU A 576 -1.17 -17.34 5.66
CA GLU A 576 -2.44 -17.65 6.33
C GLU A 576 -2.42 -17.30 7.84
N ASP A 577 -1.24 -17.36 8.45
CA ASP A 577 -0.97 -17.04 9.85
C ASP A 577 -0.76 -15.53 10.08
N GLY A 578 -0.73 -14.74 9.00
CA GLY A 578 -0.45 -13.30 9.05
C GLY A 578 1.05 -13.00 9.11
N GLU A 579 1.91 -13.94 8.74
CA GLU A 579 3.34 -13.73 8.64
C GLU A 579 3.75 -13.29 7.22
N LEU A 580 4.58 -12.24 7.14
CA LEU A 580 5.22 -11.71 5.97
C LEU A 580 5.96 -12.79 5.19
N ALA A 581 5.52 -12.96 3.95
CA ALA A 581 6.10 -13.84 2.97
C ALA A 581 6.53 -13.01 1.75
N LEU A 582 7.79 -13.18 1.37
CA LEU A 582 8.41 -12.53 0.23
C LEU A 582 8.62 -13.54 -0.89
N TYR A 583 7.77 -13.50 -1.91
CA TYR A 583 7.89 -14.33 -3.10
C TYR A 583 8.81 -13.65 -4.11
N PHE A 584 9.73 -14.40 -4.70
CA PHE A 584 10.65 -13.85 -5.70
C PHE A 584 11.06 -14.88 -6.73
N THR A 585 11.29 -14.42 -7.96
CA THR A 585 11.88 -15.23 -9.02
C THR A 585 13.39 -15.32 -8.83
N ASN A 586 13.95 -16.50 -9.09
CA ASN A 586 15.40 -16.71 -9.13
C ASN A 586 15.78 -17.26 -10.50
N ASN A 587 16.40 -16.41 -11.30
CA ASN A 587 16.86 -16.72 -12.65
C ASN A 587 17.99 -17.76 -12.66
N ASN A 588 18.94 -17.68 -11.71
CA ASN A 588 20.08 -18.58 -11.64
C ASN A 588 19.64 -20.05 -11.46
N THR A 589 18.52 -20.28 -10.77
CA THR A 589 17.96 -21.61 -10.51
C THR A 589 16.72 -21.94 -11.35
N ASN A 590 16.13 -20.97 -12.05
CA ASN A 590 14.82 -21.08 -12.72
C ASN A 590 13.70 -21.52 -11.77
N THR A 591 13.64 -20.87 -10.61
CA THR A 591 12.66 -21.19 -9.56
C THR A 591 11.91 -19.96 -9.11
N VAL A 592 10.74 -20.19 -8.51
CA VAL A 592 10.09 -19.22 -7.64
C VAL A 592 10.28 -19.68 -6.20
N ASN A 593 10.73 -18.75 -5.36
CA ASN A 593 11.08 -19.00 -3.97
C ASN A 593 10.25 -18.10 -3.06
N VAL A 594 10.16 -18.48 -1.79
CA VAL A 594 9.62 -17.64 -0.73
C VAL A 594 10.63 -17.49 0.38
N LEU A 595 10.82 -16.25 0.84
CA LEU A 595 11.49 -15.94 2.10
C LEU A 595 10.40 -15.71 3.15
N THR A 596 10.42 -16.52 4.20
CA THR A 596 9.53 -16.43 5.37
C THR A 596 10.36 -16.34 6.63
N ARG A 597 9.67 -16.24 7.78
CA ARG A 597 10.33 -16.21 9.09
C ARG A 597 11.37 -17.30 9.22
#